data_AF-A0A2D7BUG5-F1
#
_entry.id   AF-A0A2D7BUG5-F1
#
_cell.length_a   1.000
_cell.length_b   1.000
_cell.length_c   1.000
_cell.angle_alpha   90.00
_cell.angle_beta   90.00
_cell.angle_gamma   90.00
#
_symmetry.space_group_name_H-M   'P 1'
#
loop_
_entity.id
_entity.type
_entity.pdbx_description
1 polymer ?
#
loop_
_entity_poly.entity_id
_entity_poly.type
_entity_poly.pdbx_seq_one_letter_code
_entity_poly.pdbx_strand_id
1 'polypeptide(L)'
;MNKPTVLYFIRAEADLERISSIAIAGKPYAKQYFAYYGDIDFLFYFGIKNKFQKEILRMNNFEVLDIITVSISGKVYKWMRCSDTNLPFVKLFNKLIQKAFNRFFHNYQDKNKLADILLKKIKPNVLITDNSIERKNYFPHLLRQSALKKNIKIHVTGHGPAGGLHKEYSEYNMAPPDKFQGCV
;
A
#
# COMPACT_ATOMS: atom_id res chain seq x y z
N MET A 1 24.24 6.89 -16.17
CA MET A 1 23.14 7.63 -15.50
C MET A 1 22.55 6.77 -14.40
N ASN A 2 22.25 7.33 -13.23
CA ASN A 2 21.53 6.61 -12.18
C ASN A 2 20.11 6.32 -12.65
N LYS A 3 19.67 5.06 -12.60
CA LYS A 3 18.31 4.68 -12.97
C LYS A 3 17.31 5.40 -12.07
N PRO A 4 16.19 5.92 -12.60
CA PRO A 4 15.13 6.50 -11.78
C PRO A 4 14.59 5.44 -10.81
N THR A 5 14.20 5.89 -9.63
CA THR A 5 13.54 5.05 -8.62
C THR A 5 12.04 5.19 -8.74
N VAL A 6 11.34 4.07 -8.93
CA VAL A 6 9.88 3.98 -9.03
C VAL A 6 9.34 3.24 -7.82
N LEU A 7 8.33 3.82 -7.17
CA LEU A 7 7.57 3.21 -6.09
C LEU A 7 6.17 2.86 -6.59
N TYR A 8 5.85 1.58 -6.63
CA TYR A 8 4.51 1.07 -6.91
C TYR A 8 3.76 0.86 -5.59
N PHE A 9 2.63 1.54 -5.44
CA PHE A 9 1.72 1.35 -4.33
C PHE A 9 0.64 0.33 -4.70
N ILE A 10 0.52 -0.72 -3.88
CA ILE A 10 -0.44 -1.82 -4.05
C ILE A 10 -1.49 -1.74 -2.95
N ARG A 11 -2.77 -1.78 -3.32
CA ARG A 11 -3.87 -1.86 -2.35
C ARG A 11 -4.73 -3.12 -2.52
N ALA A 12 -4.97 -3.53 -3.76
CA ALA A 12 -5.80 -4.69 -4.08
C ALA A 12 -5.17 -5.58 -5.17
N GLU A 13 -5.80 -6.75 -5.40
CA GLU A 13 -5.39 -7.73 -6.42
C GLU A 13 -5.42 -7.13 -7.83
N ALA A 14 -6.40 -6.28 -8.13
CA ALA A 14 -6.50 -5.61 -9.40
C ALA A 14 -5.35 -4.62 -9.64
N ASP A 15 -4.84 -3.97 -8.58
CA ASP A 15 -3.68 -3.09 -8.71
C ASP A 15 -2.43 -3.91 -8.98
N LEU A 16 -2.28 -5.04 -8.28
CA LEU A 16 -1.14 -5.94 -8.37
C LEU A 16 -0.90 -6.45 -9.79
N GLU A 17 -1.95 -6.83 -10.51
CA GLU A 17 -1.86 -7.28 -11.91
C GLU A 17 -1.31 -6.19 -12.84
N ARG A 18 -1.83 -4.97 -12.70
CA ARG A 18 -1.44 -3.83 -13.56
C ARG A 18 0.01 -3.43 -13.30
N ILE A 19 0.36 -3.24 -12.02
CA ILE A 19 1.71 -2.80 -11.66
C ILE A 19 2.74 -3.87 -11.96
N SER A 20 2.42 -5.17 -11.82
CA SER A 20 3.36 -6.24 -12.14
C SER A 20 3.69 -6.25 -13.64
N SER A 21 2.69 -6.08 -14.50
CA SER A 21 2.87 -5.98 -15.95
C SER A 21 3.80 -4.82 -16.33
N ILE A 22 3.58 -3.62 -15.76
CA ILE A 22 4.42 -2.44 -15.99
C ILE A 22 5.84 -2.67 -15.43
N ALA A 23 5.94 -3.21 -14.22
CA ALA A 23 7.19 -3.37 -13.51
C ALA A 23 8.14 -4.36 -14.17
N ILE A 24 7.61 -5.50 -14.64
CA ILE A 24 8.38 -6.52 -15.35
C ILE A 24 9.04 -5.91 -16.59
N ALA A 25 8.26 -5.23 -17.44
CA ALA A 25 8.77 -4.54 -18.63
C ALA A 25 9.75 -3.39 -18.27
N GLY A 26 9.49 -2.68 -17.18
CA GLY A 26 10.30 -1.55 -16.72
C GLY A 26 11.63 -1.91 -16.07
N LYS A 27 11.89 -3.20 -15.78
CA LYS A 27 13.03 -3.65 -14.95
C LYS A 27 14.40 -3.22 -15.48
N PRO A 28 14.66 -3.19 -16.80
CA PRO A 28 15.92 -2.67 -17.34
C PRO A 28 16.12 -1.17 -17.10
N TYR A 29 15.04 -0.39 -16.96
CA TYR A 29 15.06 1.07 -17.05
C TYR A 29 15.04 1.77 -15.69
N ALA A 30 14.51 1.13 -14.65
CA ALA A 30 14.29 1.76 -13.34
C ALA A 30 14.69 0.85 -12.18
N LYS A 31 15.05 1.47 -11.05
CA LYS A 31 15.07 0.80 -9.75
C LYS A 31 13.64 0.78 -9.21
N GLN A 32 13.12 -0.38 -8.86
CA GLN A 32 11.70 -0.54 -8.59
C GLN A 32 11.46 -1.04 -7.16
N TYR A 33 10.47 -0.45 -6.51
CA TYR A 33 10.03 -0.81 -5.16
C TYR A 33 8.54 -0.99 -5.14
N PHE A 34 8.07 -1.98 -4.40
CA PHE A 34 6.65 -2.24 -4.18
C PHE A 34 6.33 -2.02 -2.73
N ALA A 35 5.21 -1.36 -2.46
CA ALA A 35 4.75 -1.11 -1.11
C ALA A 35 3.25 -1.35 -1.00
N TYR A 36 2.84 -2.06 0.04
CA TYR A 36 1.46 -2.47 0.27
C TYR A 36 0.88 -1.82 1.52
N TYR A 37 -0.35 -1.32 1.41
CA TYR A 37 -1.19 -0.90 2.54
C TYR A 37 -2.65 -1.15 2.19
N GLY A 38 -3.21 -2.23 2.71
CA GLY A 38 -4.59 -2.63 2.44
C GLY A 38 -5.61 -2.01 3.39
N ASP A 39 -6.86 -1.96 2.92
CA ASP A 39 -8.00 -1.47 3.70
C ASP A 39 -8.55 -2.52 4.69
N ILE A 40 -8.33 -3.81 4.40
CA ILE A 40 -8.82 -4.95 5.21
C ILE A 40 -7.70 -5.54 6.07
N ASP A 41 -6.54 -5.79 5.46
CA ASP A 41 -5.33 -6.25 6.15
C ASP A 41 -4.14 -5.43 5.66
N PHE A 42 -3.30 -5.01 6.60
CA PHE A 42 -2.11 -4.20 6.36
C PHE A 42 -0.90 -5.00 5.87
N LEU A 43 -0.98 -6.33 5.91
CA LEU A 43 0.08 -7.24 5.46
C LEU A 43 -0.26 -7.83 4.09
N PHE A 44 0.63 -7.64 3.13
CA PHE A 44 0.50 -8.08 1.76
C PHE A 44 0.15 -9.56 1.65
N TYR A 45 0.83 -10.40 2.44
CA TYR A 45 0.64 -11.84 2.42
C TYR A 45 -0.80 -12.27 2.74
N PHE A 46 -1.46 -11.57 3.67
CA PHE A 46 -2.81 -11.88 4.13
C PHE A 46 -3.89 -11.09 3.37
N GLY A 47 -3.56 -9.88 2.91
CA GLY A 47 -4.49 -9.01 2.21
C GLY A 47 -4.68 -9.35 0.73
N ILE A 48 -3.64 -9.86 0.06
CA ILE A 48 -3.72 -10.37 -1.31
C ILE A 48 -3.82 -11.90 -1.26
N LYS A 49 -4.97 -12.45 -1.65
CA LYS A 49 -5.23 -13.91 -1.59
C LYS A 49 -4.77 -14.63 -2.84
N ASN A 50 -4.79 -13.95 -3.99
CA ASN A 50 -4.36 -14.49 -5.26
C ASN A 50 -2.89 -14.96 -5.20
N LYS A 51 -2.70 -16.28 -5.15
CA LYS A 51 -1.36 -16.90 -5.07
C LYS A 51 -0.58 -16.70 -6.35
N PHE A 52 -1.22 -16.79 -7.51
CA PHE A 52 -0.59 -16.65 -8.82
C PHE A 52 0.06 -15.27 -9.00
N GLN A 53 -0.66 -14.19 -8.65
CA GLN A 53 -0.11 -12.83 -8.74
C GLN A 53 1.07 -12.61 -7.78
N LYS A 54 1.04 -13.20 -6.57
CA LYS A 54 2.18 -13.16 -5.64
C LYS A 54 3.39 -13.90 -6.19
N GLU A 55 3.16 -15.05 -6.83
CA GLU A 55 4.22 -15.83 -7.48
C GLU A 55 4.86 -15.07 -8.65
N ILE A 56 4.09 -14.35 -9.45
CA ILE A 56 4.63 -13.50 -10.53
C ILE A 56 5.66 -12.50 -9.99
N LEU A 57 5.36 -11.81 -8.87
CA LEU A 57 6.32 -10.89 -8.26
C LEU A 57 7.59 -11.62 -7.80
N ARG A 58 7.43 -12.77 -7.14
CA ARG A 58 8.54 -13.58 -6.62
C ARG A 58 9.46 -14.06 -7.74
N MET A 59 8.89 -14.62 -8.82
CA MET A 59 9.64 -15.08 -10.00
C MET A 59 10.42 -13.95 -10.67
N ASN A 60 9.96 -12.70 -10.53
CA ASN A 60 10.62 -11.52 -11.06
C ASN A 60 11.52 -10.80 -10.05
N ASN A 61 11.82 -11.42 -8.90
CA ASN A 61 12.65 -10.86 -7.81
C ASN A 61 12.14 -9.50 -7.29
N PHE A 62 10.81 -9.34 -7.23
CA PHE A 62 10.20 -8.18 -6.61
C PHE A 62 9.82 -8.50 -5.17
N GLU A 63 10.26 -7.65 -4.25
CA GLU A 63 9.86 -7.67 -2.85
C GLU A 63 8.81 -6.60 -2.57
N VAL A 64 7.78 -6.97 -1.82
CA VAL A 64 6.72 -6.05 -1.39
C VAL A 64 6.92 -5.64 0.05
N LEU A 65 7.12 -4.35 0.29
CA LEU A 65 7.20 -3.77 1.62
C LEU A 65 5.80 -3.55 2.20
N ASP A 66 5.51 -4.23 3.32
CA ASP A 66 4.34 -3.89 4.14
C ASP A 66 4.57 -2.53 4.80
N ILE A 67 3.84 -1.50 4.37
CA ILE A 67 4.12 -0.11 4.76
C ILE A 67 4.06 0.07 6.28
N ILE A 68 3.16 -0.64 6.97
CA ILE A 68 3.07 -0.56 8.44
C ILE A 68 4.40 -0.87 9.14
N THR A 69 5.25 -1.72 8.54
CA THR A 69 6.54 -2.17 9.13
C THR A 69 7.63 -1.10 9.10
N VAL A 70 7.39 0.06 8.48
CA VAL A 70 8.29 1.21 8.65
C VAL A 70 8.22 1.77 10.07
N SER A 71 7.16 1.46 10.82
CA SER A 71 7.01 1.79 12.24
C SER A 71 7.33 0.59 13.15
N ILE A 72 7.77 0.85 14.38
CA ILE A 72 8.06 -0.20 15.37
C ILE A 72 6.79 -1.02 15.68
N SER A 73 5.65 -0.35 15.90
CA SER A 73 4.37 -1.01 16.16
C SER A 73 3.94 -1.92 15.02
N GLY A 74 4.17 -1.52 13.76
CA GLY A 74 3.88 -2.38 12.62
C GLY A 74 4.83 -3.58 12.48
N LYS A 75 6.10 -3.44 12.88
CA LYS A 75 7.01 -4.60 12.97
C LYS A 75 6.53 -5.61 14.01
N VAL A 76 6.13 -5.12 15.19
CA VAL A 76 5.55 -5.97 16.26
C VAL A 76 4.28 -6.65 15.76
N TYR A 77 3.37 -5.91 15.13
CA TYR A 77 2.15 -6.49 14.54
C TYR A 77 2.45 -7.59 13.52
N LYS A 78 3.39 -7.36 12.59
CA LYS A 78 3.80 -8.37 11.60
C LYS A 78 4.35 -9.61 12.27
N TRP A 79 5.24 -9.46 13.25
CA TRP A 79 5.81 -10.58 13.99
C TRP A 79 4.71 -11.39 14.70
N MET A 80 3.74 -10.75 15.33
CA MET A 80 2.61 -11.42 15.98
C MET A 80 1.64 -12.10 15.01
N ARG A 81 1.47 -11.56 13.80
CA ARG A 81 0.62 -12.18 12.76
C ARG A 81 1.28 -13.40 12.13
N CYS A 82 2.61 -13.39 12.04
CA CYS A 82 3.39 -14.47 11.45
C CYS A 82 3.89 -15.49 12.48
N SER A 83 3.75 -15.23 13.79
CA SER A 83 4.09 -16.22 14.81
C SER A 83 3.02 -17.31 14.83
N ASP A 84 3.40 -18.50 14.37
CA ASP A 84 2.51 -19.66 14.43
C ASP A 84 2.64 -20.32 15.80
N THR A 85 1.53 -20.41 16.53
CA THR A 85 1.49 -21.01 17.87
C THR A 85 0.37 -22.03 17.90
N ASN A 86 0.66 -23.27 18.27
CA ASN A 86 -0.36 -24.33 18.32
C ASN A 86 -1.28 -24.27 19.55
N LEU A 87 -0.94 -23.45 20.54
CA LEU A 87 -1.71 -23.32 21.79
C LEU A 87 -3.03 -22.55 21.57
N PRO A 88 -4.21 -23.12 21.89
CA PRO A 88 -5.52 -22.49 21.64
C PRO A 88 -5.70 -21.14 22.33
N PHE A 89 -5.24 -21.01 23.57
CA PHE A 89 -5.30 -19.76 24.34
C PHE A 89 -4.50 -18.63 23.67
N VAL A 90 -3.29 -18.95 23.19
CA VAL A 90 -2.42 -18.00 22.49
C VAL A 90 -3.05 -17.59 21.15
N LYS A 91 -3.68 -18.51 20.42
CA LYS A 91 -4.44 -18.19 19.20
C LYS A 91 -5.59 -17.21 19.47
N LEU A 92 -6.35 -17.40 20.54
CA LEU A 92 -7.46 -16.50 20.91
C LEU A 92 -6.94 -15.12 21.31
N PHE A 93 -5.91 -15.07 22.16
CA PHE A 93 -5.28 -13.84 22.59
C PHE A 93 -4.68 -13.05 21.41
N ASN A 94 -3.99 -13.76 20.49
CA ASN A 94 -3.48 -13.16 19.25
C ASN A 94 -4.61 -12.56 18.41
N LYS A 95 -5.76 -13.24 18.23
CA LYS A 95 -6.91 -12.68 17.50
C LYS A 95 -7.42 -11.37 18.14
N LEU A 96 -7.52 -11.32 19.47
CA LEU A 96 -7.96 -10.11 20.18
C LEU A 96 -6.97 -8.95 19.98
N ILE A 97 -5.68 -9.23 20.14
CA ILE A 97 -4.62 -8.23 19.93
C ILE A 97 -4.59 -7.76 18.48
N GLN A 98 -4.76 -8.66 17.51
CA GLN A 98 -4.82 -8.28 16.09
C GLN A 98 -6.00 -7.34 15.81
N LYS A 99 -7.18 -7.60 16.40
CA LYS A 99 -8.33 -6.70 16.32
C LYS A 99 -8.02 -5.33 16.94
N ALA A 100 -7.32 -5.31 18.08
CA ALA A 100 -6.89 -4.08 18.72
C ALA A 100 -5.87 -3.30 17.87
N PHE A 101 -4.87 -3.97 17.28
CA PHE A 101 -3.92 -3.36 16.35
C PHE A 101 -4.58 -2.84 15.08
N ASN A 102 -5.52 -3.58 14.50
CA ASN A 102 -6.25 -3.10 13.33
C ASN A 102 -7.01 -1.82 13.67
N ARG A 103 -7.73 -1.80 14.80
CA ARG A 103 -8.40 -0.59 15.28
C ARG A 103 -7.41 0.54 15.53
N PHE A 104 -6.24 0.23 16.10
CA PHE A 104 -5.15 1.18 16.31
C PHE A 104 -4.67 1.81 14.99
N PHE A 105 -4.34 0.98 13.99
CA PHE A 105 -3.85 1.46 12.70
C PHE A 105 -4.90 2.23 11.90
N HIS A 106 -6.18 1.84 11.98
CA HIS A 106 -7.24 2.58 11.30
C HIS A 106 -7.51 3.94 11.94
N ASN A 107 -7.57 4.01 13.28
CA ASN A 107 -8.08 5.18 13.99
C ASN A 107 -6.99 6.11 14.55
N TYR A 108 -5.84 5.57 14.94
CA TYR A 108 -4.84 6.30 15.74
C TYR A 108 -3.47 6.41 15.08
N GLN A 109 -3.14 5.53 14.13
CA GLN A 109 -1.88 5.67 13.40
C GLN A 109 -1.90 6.95 12.57
N ASP A 110 -0.88 7.77 12.78
CA ASP A 110 -0.60 8.93 11.93
C ASP A 110 -0.12 8.47 10.54
N LYS A 111 -1.08 8.39 9.63
CA LYS A 111 -0.88 7.98 8.23
C LYS A 111 -0.04 9.00 7.44
N ASN A 112 -0.06 10.28 7.81
CA ASN A 112 0.79 11.31 7.19
C ASN A 112 2.26 11.04 7.50
N LYS A 113 2.57 10.84 8.78
CA LYS A 113 3.93 10.49 9.22
C LYS A 113 4.40 9.18 8.57
N LEU A 114 3.51 8.21 8.44
CA LEU A 114 3.82 6.93 7.78
C LEU A 114 4.20 7.11 6.31
N ALA A 115 3.43 7.90 5.56
CA ALA A 115 3.73 8.24 4.16
C ALA A 115 5.07 8.98 4.03
N ASP A 116 5.32 9.97 4.88
CA ASP A 116 6.58 10.71 4.89
C ASP A 116 7.79 9.81 5.16
N ILE A 117 7.68 8.89 6.11
CA ILE A 117 8.75 7.92 6.42
C ILE A 117 9.01 7.02 5.21
N LEU A 118 7.94 6.49 4.59
CA LEU A 118 8.05 5.64 3.40
C LEU A 118 8.80 6.36 2.27
N LEU A 119 8.38 7.58 1.94
CA LEU A 119 8.98 8.35 0.85
C LEU A 119 10.42 8.79 1.16
N LYS A 120 10.73 9.13 2.43
CA LYS A 120 12.11 9.42 2.86
C LYS A 120 13.02 8.19 2.76
N LYS A 121 12.50 7.01 3.06
CA LYS A 121 13.26 5.74 3.02
C LYS A 121 13.55 5.31 1.58
N ILE A 122 12.55 5.36 0.71
CA ILE A 122 12.66 4.89 -0.68
C ILE A 122 13.30 5.95 -1.60
N LYS A 123 13.02 7.24 -1.35
CA LYS A 123 13.40 8.37 -2.21
C LYS A 123 13.00 8.16 -3.69
N PRO A 124 11.72 7.88 -3.99
CA PRO A 124 11.32 7.62 -5.37
C PRO A 124 11.32 8.91 -6.20
N ASN A 125 11.65 8.78 -7.47
CA ASN A 125 11.43 9.83 -8.48
C ASN A 125 9.99 9.79 -9.01
N VAL A 126 9.39 8.60 -9.03
CA VAL A 126 8.03 8.35 -9.52
C VAL A 126 7.26 7.49 -8.52
N LEU A 127 6.05 7.92 -8.17
CA LEU A 127 5.05 7.14 -7.43
C LEU A 127 3.96 6.69 -8.41
N ILE A 128 3.70 5.39 -8.48
CA ILE A 128 2.55 4.81 -9.20
C ILE A 128 1.54 4.31 -8.16
N THR A 129 0.32 4.81 -8.21
CA THR A 129 -0.74 4.53 -7.22
C THR A 129 -2.09 4.34 -7.89
N ASP A 130 -3.08 3.79 -7.18
CA ASP A 130 -4.43 3.61 -7.71
C ASP A 130 -5.25 4.92 -7.77
N ASN A 131 -6.34 4.91 -8.56
CA ASN A 131 -7.29 6.02 -8.67
C ASN A 131 -8.32 6.03 -7.53
N SER A 132 -7.86 5.82 -6.30
CA SER A 132 -8.74 5.77 -5.15
C SER A 132 -9.20 7.16 -4.69
N ILE A 133 -10.31 7.17 -3.95
CA ILE A 133 -11.02 8.38 -3.51
C ILE A 133 -10.12 9.26 -2.62
N GLU A 134 -10.27 10.57 -2.76
CA GLU A 134 -9.53 11.58 -1.99
C GLU A 134 -10.24 11.93 -0.68
N ARG A 135 -9.90 11.21 0.40
CA ARG A 135 -10.45 11.43 1.75
C ARG A 135 -9.35 11.84 2.73
N LYS A 136 -9.65 12.79 3.64
CA LYS A 136 -8.67 13.39 4.57
C LYS A 136 -7.84 12.40 5.40
N ASN A 137 -8.41 11.26 5.78
CA ASN A 137 -7.73 10.26 6.65
C ASN A 137 -7.42 8.94 5.92
N TYR A 138 -7.37 8.99 4.59
CA TYR A 138 -7.17 7.81 3.75
C TYR A 138 -5.73 7.73 3.24
N PHE A 139 -5.08 6.59 3.45
CA PHE A 139 -3.65 6.46 3.24
C PHE A 139 -3.19 6.77 1.79
N PRO A 140 -3.84 6.27 0.73
CA PRO A 140 -3.47 6.61 -0.65
C PRO A 140 -3.53 8.12 -0.95
N HIS A 141 -4.52 8.82 -0.42
CA HIS A 141 -4.60 10.28 -0.51
C HIS A 141 -3.40 10.94 0.17
N LEU A 142 -3.13 10.59 1.43
CA LEU A 142 -2.03 11.16 2.21
C LEU A 142 -0.66 10.85 1.60
N LEU A 143 -0.48 9.67 1.01
CA LEU A 143 0.72 9.30 0.27
C LEU A 143 0.94 10.21 -0.94
N ARG A 144 -0.11 10.45 -1.74
CA ARG A 144 -0.06 11.38 -2.88
C ARG A 144 0.27 12.81 -2.44
N GLN A 145 -0.37 13.31 -1.38
CA GLN A 145 -0.09 14.64 -0.85
C GLN A 145 1.35 14.78 -0.33
N SER A 146 1.88 13.77 0.35
CA SER A 146 3.28 13.76 0.79
C SER A 146 4.26 13.70 -0.39
N ALA A 147 3.91 12.97 -1.46
CA ALA A 147 4.71 12.90 -2.69
C ALA A 147 4.75 14.25 -3.44
N LEU A 148 3.61 14.94 -3.58
CA LEU A 148 3.54 16.27 -4.19
C LEU A 148 4.44 17.27 -3.47
N LYS A 149 4.39 17.31 -2.14
CA LYS A 149 5.25 18.19 -1.30
C LYS A 149 6.75 17.93 -1.50
N LYS A 150 7.13 16.78 -2.05
CA LYS A 150 8.53 16.38 -2.31
C LYS A 150 8.90 16.46 -3.78
N ASN A 151 8.06 17.04 -4.63
CA ASN A 151 8.24 17.10 -6.09
C ASN A 151 8.47 15.72 -6.72
N ILE A 152 7.80 14.69 -6.18
CA ILE A 152 7.81 13.34 -6.74
C ILE A 152 6.73 13.27 -7.82
N LYS A 153 7.08 12.75 -9.01
CA LYS A 153 6.11 12.57 -10.08
C LYS A 153 5.11 11.49 -9.70
N ILE A 154 3.80 11.76 -9.84
CA ILE A 154 2.76 10.81 -9.46
C ILE A 154 1.98 10.40 -10.70
N HIS A 155 1.85 9.09 -10.91
CA HIS A 155 0.95 8.52 -11.91
C HIS A 155 -0.11 7.67 -11.27
N VAL A 156 -1.32 7.75 -11.80
CA VAL A 156 -2.47 7.04 -11.26
C VAL A 156 -2.95 5.96 -12.25
N THR A 157 -3.12 4.74 -11.75
CA THR A 157 -3.74 3.63 -12.49
C THR A 157 -5.26 3.72 -12.37
N GLY A 158 -5.97 3.54 -13.48
CA GLY A 158 -7.42 3.67 -13.56
C GLY A 158 -8.16 2.34 -13.34
N HIS A 159 -9.49 2.39 -13.42
CA HIS A 159 -10.36 1.21 -13.37
C HIS A 159 -10.78 0.80 -14.79
N GLY A 160 -10.77 -0.50 -15.08
CA GLY A 160 -11.22 -1.08 -16.35
C GLY A 160 -10.16 -1.91 -17.10
N PRO A 161 -10.52 -2.52 -18.25
CA PRO A 161 -9.64 -3.35 -19.08
C PRO A 161 -8.51 -2.56 -19.78
N ALA A 162 -8.60 -1.23 -19.81
CA ALA A 162 -7.56 -0.34 -20.37
C ALA A 162 -6.52 0.10 -19.32
N GLY A 163 -6.11 -0.81 -18.43
CA GLY A 163 -5.42 -0.56 -17.15
C GLY A 163 -3.98 0.00 -17.20
N GLY A 164 -3.72 1.00 -18.03
CA GLY A 164 -2.45 1.73 -18.10
C GLY A 164 -2.30 2.84 -17.05
N LEU A 165 -1.27 3.69 -17.21
CA LEU A 165 -1.14 4.95 -16.47
C LEU A 165 -2.13 5.95 -17.09
N HIS A 166 -3.22 6.27 -16.40
CA HIS A 166 -4.31 7.05 -17.00
C HIS A 166 -4.01 8.54 -17.04
N LYS A 167 -3.31 9.05 -16.03
CA LYS A 167 -2.95 10.47 -15.95
C LYS A 167 -1.78 10.70 -15.00
N GLU A 168 -1.01 11.71 -15.31
CA GLU A 168 -0.18 12.38 -14.32
C GLU A 168 -1.10 13.05 -13.29
N TYR A 169 -0.76 12.89 -12.02
CA TYR A 169 -1.56 13.43 -10.92
C TYR A 169 -0.97 14.78 -10.49
N SER A 170 -1.70 15.84 -10.82
CA SER A 170 -1.36 17.23 -10.49
C SER A 170 -2.32 17.86 -9.47
N GLU A 171 -3.61 17.51 -9.51
CA GLU A 171 -4.67 18.18 -8.74
C GLU A 171 -5.71 17.18 -8.20
N TYR A 172 -6.43 17.58 -7.14
CA TYR A 172 -7.45 16.77 -6.51
C TYR A 172 -8.65 17.58 -6.00
N ASN A 173 -9.84 16.98 -6.09
CA ASN A 173 -11.06 17.46 -5.45
C ASN A 173 -11.38 16.54 -4.27
N MET A 174 -11.48 17.09 -3.05
CA MET A 174 -11.87 16.27 -1.88
C MET A 174 -13.30 15.77 -2.06
N ALA A 175 -13.49 14.46 -1.98
CA ALA A 175 -14.83 13.91 -1.85
C ALA A 175 -15.31 14.13 -0.41
N PRO A 176 -16.53 14.67 -0.19
CA PRO A 176 -17.12 14.66 1.14
C PRO A 176 -17.23 13.19 1.61
N PRO A 177 -17.00 12.90 2.91
CA PRO A 177 -17.21 11.56 3.42
C PRO A 177 -18.69 11.18 3.21
N ASP A 178 -18.93 9.98 2.68
CA ASP A 178 -20.29 9.44 2.57
C ASP A 178 -20.95 9.55 3.95
N LYS A 179 -22.08 10.28 4.04
CA LYS A 179 -22.92 10.23 5.23
C LYS A 179 -23.41 8.79 5.29
N PHE A 180 -22.88 8.00 6.22
CA PHE A 180 -23.41 6.68 6.52
C PHE A 180 -24.84 6.89 7.04
N GLN A 181 -25.82 6.93 6.14
CA GLN A 181 -27.22 6.74 6.50
C GLN A 181 -27.30 5.27 6.88
N GLY A 182 -27.19 4.99 8.18
CA GLY A 182 -27.47 3.67 8.69
C GLY A 182 -28.82 3.23 8.15
N CYS A 183 -28.87 2.02 7.60
CA CYS A 183 -30.14 1.34 7.44
C CYS A 183 -30.79 1.29 8.83
N VAL A 184 -31.85 2.06 9.01
CA VAL A 184 -32.84 1.86 10.06
C VAL A 184 -33.73 0.70 9.62
#